data_AF-A0A2V5HH77-F1
#
_entry.id   AF-A0A2V5HH77-F1
#
_cell.length_a   1.000
_cell.length_b   1.000
_cell.length_c   1.000
_cell.angle_alpha   90.00
_cell.angle_beta   90.00
_cell.angle_gamma   90.00
#
_symmetry.space_group_name_H-M   'P 1'
#
loop_
_entity.id
_entity.type
_entity.pdbx_description
1 polymer ?
#
loop_
_entity_poly.entity_id
_entity_poly.type
_entity_poly.pdbx_seq_one_letter_code
_entity_poly.pdbx_strand_id
1 'polypeptide(L)'
;MPPKKHIHIALLDTDLPVPTIYAHRGLYSTQFRHLLRAAAATINPAYELHTTAFDVVGGHLPAYTSLQQPSASPSTATATATDTTLNPLSIPITGILITGSSASAYDPTKSWIAPLTTFLQTVHAQYPSVRLFGSCFGHQILARALLELDTGGRRQQQQQQQPYVSVEPAPHGKEVGLKSIILTPEFTGAFPGSFPPPENLPLERQRVEGEDRKWNIQMIHGDHVRICRPLPAAWCVIGASAECAVQGLYHPAKVLTYQGHFEFDAEVNRETCVEFGRRQGWDAGDVERWVKAIGVGDEGSDAVGAAGVVVRFFAGEDEYGNDTVAAWFGVSIDTIDRNN
;
A
#
# COMPACT_ATOMS: atom_id res chain seq x y z
N MET A 1 -12.02 -26.10 -15.77
CA MET A 1 -11.61 -25.21 -14.66
C MET A 1 -12.05 -23.79 -15.01
N PRO A 2 -12.43 -22.94 -14.05
CA PRO A 2 -12.70 -21.53 -14.34
C PRO A 2 -11.46 -20.87 -14.94
N PRO A 3 -11.62 -19.85 -15.82
CA PRO A 3 -10.48 -19.15 -16.40
C PRO A 3 -9.64 -18.50 -15.29
N LYS A 4 -8.32 -18.64 -15.38
CA LYS A 4 -7.40 -18.05 -14.42
C LYS A 4 -7.34 -16.54 -14.58
N LYS A 5 -7.29 -15.82 -13.47
CA LYS A 5 -7.06 -14.37 -13.43
C LYS A 5 -5.58 -14.12 -13.11
N HIS A 6 -4.86 -13.63 -14.10
CA HIS A 6 -3.43 -13.33 -13.97
C HIS A 6 -3.24 -11.94 -13.35
N ILE A 7 -2.42 -11.86 -12.31
CA ILE A 7 -2.06 -10.62 -11.63
C ILE A 7 -0.53 -10.55 -11.63
N HIS A 8 0.05 -9.57 -12.32
CA HIS A 8 1.50 -9.41 -12.39
C HIS A 8 1.94 -8.16 -11.64
N ILE A 9 2.73 -8.36 -10.58
CA ILE A 9 3.21 -7.31 -9.68
C ILE A 9 4.71 -7.08 -9.87
N ALA A 10 5.10 -5.85 -10.18
CA ALA A 10 6.49 -5.42 -10.05
C ALA A 10 6.82 -5.18 -8.57
N LEU A 11 7.82 -5.87 -8.04
CA LEU A 11 8.31 -5.69 -6.67
C LEU A 11 9.56 -4.80 -6.73
N LEU A 12 9.44 -3.58 -6.24
CA LEU A 12 10.50 -2.58 -6.25
C LEU A 12 11.27 -2.64 -4.94
N ASP A 13 12.42 -3.33 -4.94
CA ASP A 13 13.30 -3.43 -3.78
C ASP A 13 14.04 -2.09 -3.59
N THR A 14 13.71 -1.39 -2.51
CA THR A 14 14.27 -0.07 -2.13
C THR A 14 15.32 -0.15 -1.03
N ASP A 15 15.59 -1.36 -0.54
CA ASP A 15 16.67 -1.69 0.40
C ASP A 15 16.86 -3.21 0.45
N LEU A 16 17.86 -3.64 1.21
CA LEU A 16 18.09 -5.04 1.54
C LEU A 16 17.66 -5.34 2.99
N PRO A 17 17.11 -6.53 3.27
CA PRO A 17 16.96 -7.00 4.64
C PRO A 17 18.30 -7.01 5.39
N VAL A 18 18.24 -6.92 6.72
CA VAL A 18 19.45 -7.03 7.54
C VAL A 18 20.15 -8.37 7.30
N PRO A 19 21.48 -8.46 7.42
CA PRO A 19 22.25 -9.61 6.95
C PRO A 19 21.77 -10.95 7.50
N THR A 20 21.35 -10.99 8.78
CA THR A 20 20.83 -12.19 9.43
C THR A 20 19.57 -12.70 8.72
N ILE A 21 18.62 -11.82 8.43
CA ILE A 21 17.38 -12.12 7.68
C ILE A 21 17.67 -12.44 6.21
N TYR A 22 18.48 -11.62 5.54
CA TYR A 22 18.79 -11.81 4.12
C TYR A 22 19.39 -13.20 3.85
N ALA A 23 20.26 -13.69 4.73
CA ALA A 23 20.94 -14.98 4.57
C ALA A 23 20.00 -16.18 4.45
N HIS A 24 18.78 -16.12 5.01
CA HIS A 24 17.85 -17.26 5.00
C HIS A 24 16.46 -16.94 4.42
N ARG A 25 16.07 -15.66 4.29
CA ARG A 25 14.80 -15.24 3.68
C ARG A 25 14.95 -14.52 2.35
N GLY A 26 16.18 -14.16 1.96
CA GLY A 26 16.45 -13.43 0.71
C GLY A 26 15.93 -12.00 0.74
N LEU A 27 15.68 -11.43 -0.44
CA LEU A 27 15.21 -10.04 -0.63
C LEU A 27 13.79 -9.81 -0.07
N TYR A 28 13.43 -8.55 0.19
CA TYR A 28 12.05 -8.19 0.53
C TYR A 28 11.07 -8.63 -0.56
N SER A 29 11.42 -8.46 -1.85
CA SER A 29 10.64 -8.99 -2.96
C SER A 29 10.39 -10.51 -2.89
N THR A 30 11.31 -11.29 -2.32
CA THR A 30 11.10 -12.73 -2.13
C THR A 30 10.09 -12.97 -1.01
N GLN A 31 10.19 -12.25 0.10
CA GLN A 31 9.26 -12.34 1.23
C GLN A 31 7.82 -11.94 0.82
N PHE A 32 7.66 -10.79 0.16
CA PHE A 32 6.36 -10.35 -0.38
C PHE A 32 5.77 -11.36 -1.37
N ARG A 33 6.59 -11.92 -2.27
CA ARG A 33 6.11 -12.94 -3.23
C ARG A 33 5.52 -14.15 -2.51
N HIS A 34 6.18 -14.67 -1.48
CA HIS A 34 5.68 -15.81 -0.72
C HIS A 34 4.38 -15.48 0.01
N LEU A 35 4.35 -14.34 0.70
CA LEU A 35 3.18 -13.87 1.46
C LEU A 35 1.96 -13.66 0.55
N LEU A 36 2.12 -12.91 -0.55
CA LEU A 36 1.00 -12.60 -1.45
C LEU A 36 0.51 -13.85 -2.18
N ARG A 37 1.39 -14.79 -2.56
CA ARG A 37 0.97 -16.06 -3.16
C ARG A 37 0.17 -16.92 -2.19
N ALA A 38 0.60 -17.01 -0.93
CA ALA A 38 -0.15 -17.74 0.10
C ALA A 38 -1.53 -17.12 0.36
N ALA A 39 -1.60 -15.78 0.45
CA ALA A 39 -2.85 -15.06 0.59
C ALA A 39 -3.79 -15.29 -0.61
N ALA A 40 -3.28 -15.17 -1.84
CA ALA A 40 -4.09 -15.39 -3.04
C ALA A 40 -4.64 -16.81 -3.17
N ALA A 41 -3.83 -17.83 -2.84
CA ALA A 41 -4.27 -19.21 -2.85
C ALA A 41 -5.44 -19.48 -1.87
N THR A 42 -5.50 -18.72 -0.78
CA THR A 42 -6.57 -18.79 0.22
C THR A 42 -7.82 -18.01 -0.21
N ILE A 43 -7.63 -16.86 -0.87
CA ILE A 43 -8.72 -15.95 -1.23
C ILE A 43 -9.51 -16.44 -2.44
N ASN A 44 -8.83 -16.81 -3.52
CA ASN A 44 -9.48 -17.26 -4.73
C ASN A 44 -8.54 -18.17 -5.53
N PRO A 45 -8.84 -19.47 -5.68
CA PRO A 45 -7.98 -20.42 -6.37
C PRO A 45 -7.82 -20.13 -7.88
N ALA A 46 -8.64 -19.23 -8.45
CA ALA A 46 -8.47 -18.78 -9.83
C ALA A 46 -7.37 -17.71 -9.97
N TYR A 47 -6.83 -17.16 -8.87
CA TYR A 47 -5.80 -16.12 -8.91
C TYR A 47 -4.43 -16.74 -9.18
N GLU A 48 -3.78 -16.24 -10.23
CA GLU A 48 -2.42 -16.62 -10.57
C GLU A 48 -1.50 -15.40 -10.46
N LEU A 49 -0.73 -15.35 -9.38
CA LEU A 49 0.20 -14.26 -9.08
C LEU A 49 1.58 -14.46 -9.70
N HIS A 50 1.94 -13.50 -10.55
CA HIS A 50 3.24 -13.34 -11.17
C HIS A 50 3.96 -12.16 -10.51
N THR A 51 5.27 -12.28 -10.33
CA THR A 51 6.07 -11.20 -9.72
C THR A 51 7.39 -11.05 -10.44
N THR A 52 7.80 -9.80 -10.72
CA THR A 52 9.14 -9.47 -11.22
C THR A 52 9.78 -8.48 -10.25
N ALA A 53 11.00 -8.77 -9.78
CA ALA A 53 11.72 -7.92 -8.84
C ALA A 53 12.64 -6.93 -9.57
N PHE A 54 12.77 -5.72 -9.04
CA PHE A 54 13.59 -4.64 -9.58
C PHE A 54 14.43 -4.01 -8.47
N ASP A 55 15.74 -3.88 -8.71
CA ASP A 55 16.68 -3.19 -7.82
C ASP A 55 16.63 -1.68 -8.08
N VAL A 56 15.79 -0.98 -7.31
CA VAL A 56 15.62 0.47 -7.45
C VAL A 56 16.87 1.22 -7.01
N VAL A 57 17.56 0.72 -5.98
CA VAL A 57 18.78 1.34 -5.44
C VAL A 57 19.88 1.34 -6.50
N GLY A 58 19.98 0.26 -7.28
CA GLY A 58 20.84 0.14 -8.46
C GLY A 58 20.31 0.84 -9.72
N GLY A 59 19.18 1.54 -9.65
CA GLY A 59 18.61 2.32 -10.76
C GLY A 59 17.75 1.53 -11.75
N HIS A 60 17.36 0.30 -11.40
CA HIS A 60 16.51 -0.53 -12.25
C HIS A 60 15.03 -0.33 -11.90
N LEU A 61 14.25 0.11 -12.88
CA LEU A 61 12.80 0.28 -12.79
C LEU A 61 12.11 -0.48 -13.94
N PRO A 62 10.83 -0.87 -13.78
CA PRO A 62 10.07 -1.46 -14.87
C PRO A 62 10.07 -0.55 -16.11
N ALA A 63 10.31 -1.13 -17.28
CA ALA A 63 10.11 -0.40 -18.53
C ALA A 63 8.62 -0.08 -18.69
N TYR A 64 8.29 1.14 -19.11
CA TYR A 64 6.90 1.56 -19.34
C TYR A 64 6.13 0.64 -20.31
N THR A 65 6.81 0.04 -21.28
CA THR A 65 6.24 -0.93 -22.23
C THR A 65 5.84 -2.26 -21.59
N SER A 66 6.38 -2.58 -20.41
CA SER A 66 6.00 -3.79 -19.65
C SER A 66 4.76 -3.59 -18.78
N LEU A 67 4.31 -2.34 -18.60
CA LEU A 67 3.11 -2.02 -17.85
C LEU A 67 1.85 -2.27 -18.67
N GLN A 68 0.73 -2.54 -17.98
CA GLN A 68 -0.58 -2.59 -18.61
C GLN A 68 -0.89 -1.25 -19.29
N GLN A 69 -0.95 -1.28 -20.62
CA GLN A 69 -1.19 -0.08 -21.42
C GLN A 69 -2.63 0.42 -21.21
N PRO A 70 -2.85 1.74 -21.25
CA PRO A 70 -4.20 2.32 -21.30
C PRO A 70 -4.92 1.73 -22.52
N SER A 71 -6.12 1.15 -22.33
CA SER A 71 -6.84 0.65 -23.49
C SER A 71 -7.26 1.84 -24.37
N ALA A 72 -6.99 1.76 -25.67
CA ALA A 72 -7.40 2.81 -26.61
C ALA A 72 -8.93 2.80 -26.87
N SER A 73 -9.68 1.83 -26.33
CA SER A 73 -11.15 1.68 -26.37
C SER A 73 -11.57 0.46 -25.52
N PRO A 74 -12.84 0.37 -25.06
CA PRO A 74 -13.35 -0.79 -24.34
C PRO A 74 -13.64 -1.92 -25.33
N SER A 75 -12.61 -2.66 -25.73
CA SER A 75 -12.80 -3.94 -26.39
C SER A 75 -12.88 -5.02 -25.31
N THR A 76 -14.04 -5.65 -25.20
CA THR A 76 -14.25 -6.99 -24.63
C THR A 76 -13.38 -8.00 -25.38
N ALA A 77 -12.08 -7.96 -25.12
CA ALA A 77 -11.17 -9.05 -25.45
C ALA A 77 -11.00 -9.89 -24.19
N THR A 78 -12.03 -10.67 -23.88
CA THR A 78 -11.86 -11.88 -23.08
C THR A 78 -10.93 -12.76 -23.90
N ALA A 79 -9.64 -12.72 -23.60
CA ALA A 79 -8.69 -13.66 -24.16
C ALA A 79 -9.07 -15.04 -23.62
N THR A 80 -9.94 -15.75 -24.34
CA THR A 80 -10.10 -17.20 -24.22
C THR A 80 -8.84 -17.83 -24.80
N ALA A 81 -7.76 -17.79 -24.03
CA ALA A 81 -6.57 -18.55 -24.33
C ALA A 81 -6.90 -20.03 -24.04
N THR A 82 -7.02 -20.81 -25.12
CA THR A 82 -6.97 -22.25 -25.05
C THR A 82 -5.63 -22.67 -24.44
N ASP A 83 -5.74 -23.36 -23.31
CA ASP A 83 -4.72 -24.06 -22.54
C ASP A 83 -3.51 -24.53 -23.38
N THR A 84 -2.46 -23.71 -23.47
CA THR A 84 -1.06 -24.09 -23.78
C THR A 84 -0.13 -22.89 -23.53
N THR A 85 0.51 -22.90 -22.36
CA THR A 85 1.67 -22.07 -21.95
C THR A 85 1.62 -20.58 -22.32
N LEU A 86 0.84 -19.79 -21.58
CA LEU A 86 1.05 -18.34 -21.51
C LEU A 86 2.52 -18.08 -21.14
N ASN A 87 3.25 -17.35 -21.97
CA ASN A 87 4.58 -16.89 -21.62
C ASN A 87 4.44 -15.93 -20.43
N PRO A 88 5.01 -16.23 -19.24
CA PRO A 88 4.88 -15.33 -18.09
C PRO A 88 5.42 -13.92 -18.37
N LEU A 89 6.38 -13.80 -19.31
CA LEU A 89 6.94 -12.51 -19.74
C LEU A 89 6.01 -11.70 -20.67
N SER A 90 4.95 -12.31 -21.22
CA SER A 90 3.93 -11.58 -22.00
C SER A 90 2.78 -11.04 -21.16
N ILE A 91 2.76 -11.32 -19.85
CA ILE A 91 1.72 -10.82 -18.95
C ILE A 91 2.10 -9.39 -18.55
N PRO A 92 1.31 -8.37 -18.93
CA PRO A 92 1.60 -6.99 -18.56
C PRO A 92 1.52 -6.80 -17.04
N ILE A 93 2.39 -5.92 -16.51
CA ILE A 93 2.40 -5.55 -15.09
C ILE A 93 1.16 -4.71 -14.79
N THR A 94 0.30 -5.22 -13.92
CA THR A 94 -0.94 -4.56 -13.47
C THR A 94 -0.81 -3.99 -12.06
N GLY A 95 0.25 -4.35 -11.33
CA GLY A 95 0.52 -3.86 -9.98
C GLY A 95 1.98 -3.48 -9.78
N ILE A 96 2.24 -2.50 -8.92
CA ILE A 96 3.58 -2.16 -8.45
C ILE A 96 3.54 -2.14 -6.92
N LEU A 97 4.46 -2.86 -6.29
CA LEU A 97 4.69 -2.87 -4.85
C LEU A 97 6.04 -2.24 -4.55
N ILE A 98 6.06 -1.23 -3.68
CA ILE A 98 7.28 -0.57 -3.21
C ILE A 98 7.55 -1.02 -1.76
N THR A 99 8.74 -1.58 -1.54
CA THR A 99 9.15 -2.10 -0.23
C THR A 99 9.52 -0.98 0.75
N GLY A 100 9.82 -1.37 2.00
CA GLY A 100 10.45 -0.48 2.98
C GLY A 100 11.90 -0.13 2.63
N SER A 101 12.45 0.87 3.32
CA SER A 101 13.86 1.25 3.24
C SER A 101 14.32 1.88 4.55
N SER A 102 15.60 1.73 4.86
CA SER A 102 16.26 2.48 5.93
C SER A 102 16.46 3.97 5.58
N ALA A 103 16.32 4.34 4.31
CA ALA A 103 16.28 5.73 3.88
C ALA A 103 14.88 6.34 4.11
N SER A 104 14.82 7.65 4.36
CA SER A 104 13.56 8.40 4.32
C SER A 104 13.29 8.89 2.89
N ALA A 105 12.01 8.99 2.49
CA ALA A 105 11.61 9.42 1.13
C ALA A 105 12.03 10.86 0.75
N TYR A 106 12.48 11.64 1.72
CA TYR A 106 13.00 13.00 1.55
C TYR A 106 14.53 13.10 1.69
N ASP A 107 15.26 11.98 1.84
CA ASP A 107 16.72 11.98 1.96
C ASP A 107 17.39 12.44 0.65
N PRO A 108 18.02 13.64 0.62
CA PRO A 108 18.60 14.18 -0.61
C PRO A 108 19.89 13.46 -1.02
N THR A 109 20.47 12.62 -0.15
CA THR A 109 21.71 11.89 -0.41
C THR A 109 21.50 10.63 -1.24
N LYS A 110 20.23 10.17 -1.37
CA LYS A 110 19.87 8.96 -2.12
C LYS A 110 19.43 9.34 -3.53
N SER A 111 20.36 9.26 -4.48
CA SER A 111 20.14 9.66 -5.87
C SER A 111 19.03 8.88 -6.60
N TRP A 112 18.69 7.67 -6.14
CA TRP A 112 17.64 6.83 -6.72
C TRP A 112 16.21 7.28 -6.37
N ILE A 113 16.03 8.09 -5.32
CA ILE A 113 14.70 8.54 -4.85
C ILE A 113 14.02 9.44 -5.87
N ALA A 114 14.73 10.38 -6.48
CA ALA A 114 14.14 11.31 -7.45
C ALA A 114 13.69 10.62 -8.76
N PRO A 115 14.48 9.71 -9.37
CA PRO A 115 14.02 8.85 -10.47
C PRO A 115 12.79 8.01 -10.10
N LEU A 116 12.78 7.38 -8.92
CA LEU A 116 11.63 6.62 -8.44
C LEU A 116 10.38 7.50 -8.33
N THR A 117 10.51 8.69 -7.73
CA THR A 117 9.42 9.67 -7.62
C THR A 117 8.82 10.00 -8.99
N THR A 118 9.67 10.29 -9.97
CA THR A 118 9.27 10.64 -11.34
C THR A 118 8.57 9.48 -12.03
N PHE A 119 9.08 8.26 -11.84
CA PHE A 119 8.45 7.04 -12.35
C PHE A 119 7.05 6.84 -11.74
N LEU A 120 6.90 6.95 -10.42
CA LEU A 120 5.60 6.77 -9.74
C LEU A 120 4.56 7.82 -10.18
N GLN A 121 4.97 9.09 -10.33
CA GLN A 121 4.11 10.14 -10.88
C GLN A 121 3.67 9.82 -12.31
N THR A 122 4.60 9.35 -13.15
CA THR A 122 4.32 8.97 -14.54
C THR A 122 3.37 7.78 -14.62
N VAL A 123 3.60 6.73 -13.81
CA VAL A 123 2.72 5.55 -13.74
C VAL A 123 1.32 5.96 -13.32
N HIS A 124 1.19 6.71 -12.22
CA HIS A 124 -0.10 7.14 -11.71
C HIS A 124 -0.88 7.98 -12.75
N ALA A 125 -0.20 8.91 -13.45
CA ALA A 125 -0.84 9.80 -14.41
C ALA A 125 -1.18 9.13 -15.76
N GLN A 126 -0.32 8.23 -16.25
CA GLN A 126 -0.41 7.73 -17.63
C GLN A 126 -0.85 6.27 -17.74
N TYR A 127 -0.84 5.50 -16.64
CA TYR A 127 -1.17 4.07 -16.64
C TYR A 127 -2.30 3.78 -15.64
N PRO A 128 -3.54 4.25 -15.92
CA PRO A 128 -4.63 4.24 -14.95
C PRO A 128 -5.07 2.84 -14.51
N SER A 129 -4.72 1.78 -15.24
CA SER A 129 -5.02 0.40 -14.87
C SER A 129 -3.95 -0.24 -13.97
N VAL A 130 -2.81 0.44 -13.76
CA VAL A 130 -1.75 -0.03 -12.86
C VAL A 130 -2.01 0.45 -11.45
N ARG A 131 -2.07 -0.50 -10.51
CA ARG A 131 -2.32 -0.24 -9.09
C ARG A 131 -1.01 -0.14 -8.32
N LEU A 132 -0.89 0.83 -7.42
CA LEU A 132 0.32 1.10 -6.65
C LEU A 132 0.11 0.72 -5.18
N PHE A 133 1.00 -0.09 -4.63
CA PHE A 133 1.06 -0.40 -3.22
C PHE A 133 2.41 0.01 -2.61
N GLY A 134 2.43 0.57 -1.39
CA GLY A 134 3.67 0.90 -0.70
C GLY A 134 3.68 0.52 0.78
N SER A 135 4.75 -0.13 1.24
CA SER A 135 5.00 -0.45 2.66
C SER A 135 6.11 0.45 3.24
N CYS A 136 5.89 1.05 4.41
CA CYS A 136 6.85 1.89 5.13
C CYS A 136 7.45 3.02 4.26
N PHE A 137 8.69 2.90 3.76
CA PHE A 137 9.22 3.83 2.75
C PHE A 137 8.31 3.95 1.52
N GLY A 138 7.71 2.85 1.07
CA GLY A 138 6.71 2.84 -0.01
C GLY A 138 5.50 3.72 0.30
N HIS A 139 5.05 3.76 1.56
CA HIS A 139 3.98 4.67 2.00
C HIS A 139 4.43 6.12 1.91
N GLN A 140 5.62 6.43 2.41
CA GLN A 140 6.22 7.77 2.35
C GLN A 140 6.37 8.27 0.90
N ILE A 141 6.99 7.47 0.02
CA ILE A 141 7.31 7.92 -1.34
C ILE A 141 6.06 8.10 -2.19
N LEU A 142 5.02 7.27 -2.01
CA LEU A 142 3.74 7.46 -2.69
C LEU A 142 3.00 8.70 -2.19
N ALA A 143 2.94 8.92 -0.88
CA ALA A 143 2.37 10.14 -0.30
C ALA A 143 3.11 11.38 -0.83
N ARG A 144 4.44 11.33 -0.85
CA ARG A 144 5.27 12.43 -1.33
C ARG A 144 5.09 12.69 -2.82
N ALA A 145 5.15 11.64 -3.65
CA ALA A 145 5.02 11.75 -5.09
C ALA A 145 3.65 12.29 -5.54
N LEU A 146 2.56 11.87 -4.87
CA LEU A 146 1.19 12.07 -5.35
C LEU A 146 0.40 13.14 -4.58
N LEU A 147 0.83 13.53 -3.38
CA LEU A 147 0.08 14.45 -2.51
C LEU A 147 0.93 15.62 -1.98
N GLU A 148 2.25 15.44 -1.85
CA GLU A 148 3.16 16.51 -1.43
C GLU A 148 3.72 17.30 -2.62
N LEU A 149 4.23 16.57 -3.62
CA LEU A 149 4.91 17.13 -4.79
C LEU A 149 4.00 17.30 -6.01
N ASP A 150 2.72 16.89 -5.93
CA ASP A 150 1.82 16.97 -7.06
C ASP A 150 1.69 18.41 -7.58
N THR A 151 1.93 18.55 -8.88
CA THR A 151 1.89 19.82 -9.61
C THR A 151 0.69 19.90 -10.56
N GLY A 152 -0.18 18.88 -10.56
CA GLY A 152 -1.31 18.61 -11.46
C GLY A 152 -2.46 19.62 -11.48
N GLY A 153 -2.16 20.90 -11.22
CA GLY A 153 -3.07 22.03 -11.35
C GLY A 153 -2.40 23.41 -11.35
N ARG A 154 -1.06 23.51 -11.43
CA ARG A 154 -0.33 24.81 -11.41
C ARG A 154 -0.47 25.64 -12.69
N ARG A 155 -1.64 25.61 -13.33
CA ARG A 155 -2.14 26.66 -14.22
C ARG A 155 -3.48 27.19 -13.72
N GLN A 156 -3.55 27.63 -12.47
CA GLN A 156 -4.38 28.78 -12.09
C GLN A 156 -4.06 29.21 -10.66
N GLN A 157 -3.59 30.46 -10.57
CA GLN A 157 -3.55 31.35 -9.41
C GLN A 157 -2.40 31.18 -8.40
N GLN A 158 -1.61 32.25 -8.38
CA GLN A 158 -0.70 32.66 -7.32
C GLN A 158 -1.43 32.74 -5.98
N GLN A 159 -1.37 31.67 -5.20
CA GLN A 159 -1.37 31.70 -3.73
C GLN A 159 -0.78 30.36 -3.27
N GLN A 160 0.24 30.44 -2.42
CA GLN A 160 0.96 29.30 -1.86
C GLN A 160 0.01 28.42 -1.05
N GLN A 161 -0.72 27.52 -1.71
CA GLN A 161 -1.45 26.46 -1.00
C GLN A 161 -0.42 25.45 -0.52
N GLN A 162 -0.41 25.21 0.78
CA GLN A 162 0.37 24.13 1.39
C GLN A 162 0.06 22.80 0.68
N PRO A 163 1.01 21.85 0.62
CA PRO A 163 0.76 20.53 0.06
C PRO A 163 -0.38 19.82 0.82
N TYR A 164 -0.96 18.77 0.23
CA TYR A 164 -1.98 17.97 0.95
C TYR A 164 -1.40 17.25 2.16
N VAL A 165 -0.18 16.72 1.99
CA VAL A 165 0.57 16.01 3.02
C VAL A 165 2.01 16.49 3.05
N SER A 166 2.72 16.19 4.14
CA SER A 166 4.17 16.37 4.29
C SER A 166 4.76 15.10 4.88
N VAL A 167 5.79 14.55 4.24
CA VAL A 167 6.57 13.45 4.81
C VAL A 167 7.74 14.02 5.59
N GLU A 168 7.81 13.69 6.88
CA GLU A 168 8.78 14.29 7.81
C GLU A 168 9.11 13.33 8.96
N PRO A 169 10.18 13.57 9.74
CA PRO A 169 10.46 12.79 10.95
C PRO A 169 9.26 12.80 11.91
N ALA A 170 8.97 11.65 12.51
CA ALA A 170 7.90 11.56 13.49
C ALA A 170 8.24 12.38 14.74
N PRO A 171 7.31 13.22 15.25
CA PRO A 171 7.60 14.21 16.29
C PRO A 171 7.96 13.59 17.65
N HIS A 172 7.55 12.35 17.89
CA HIS A 172 7.77 11.62 19.15
C HIS A 172 8.82 10.50 19.03
N GLY A 173 9.62 10.48 17.96
CA GLY A 173 10.63 9.46 17.74
C GLY A 173 10.09 8.27 16.97
N LYS A 174 10.36 7.04 17.43
CA LYS A 174 10.09 5.82 16.66
C LYS A 174 8.88 5.05 17.17
N GLU A 175 8.09 4.53 16.23
CA GLU A 175 7.06 3.53 16.51
C GLU A 175 7.64 2.15 16.16
N VAL A 176 7.86 1.32 17.18
CA VAL A 176 8.43 -0.02 17.03
C VAL A 176 7.65 -1.03 17.89
N GLY A 177 7.40 -2.22 17.34
CA GLY A 177 6.70 -3.32 18.00
C GLY A 177 5.42 -3.73 17.30
N LEU A 178 4.70 -4.70 17.88
CA LEU A 178 3.35 -5.05 17.42
C LEU A 178 2.37 -3.98 17.91
N LYS A 179 1.75 -3.22 16.99
CA LYS A 179 0.92 -2.06 17.30
C LYS A 179 -0.50 -2.20 16.76
N SER A 180 -1.47 -1.79 17.58
CA SER A 180 -2.87 -1.74 17.18
C SER A 180 -3.17 -0.47 16.39
N ILE A 181 -3.75 -0.67 15.21
CA ILE A 181 -4.25 0.35 14.30
C ILE A 181 -5.77 0.30 14.35
N ILE A 182 -6.42 1.42 14.67
CA ILE A 182 -7.87 1.56 14.52
C ILE A 182 -8.14 1.93 13.06
N LEU A 183 -8.83 1.06 12.34
CA LEU A 183 -9.12 1.22 10.93
C LEU A 183 -10.32 2.13 10.70
N THR A 184 -10.29 2.92 9.64
CA THR A 184 -11.39 3.81 9.29
C THR A 184 -12.55 3.04 8.64
N PRO A 185 -13.82 3.45 8.88
CA PRO A 185 -14.97 2.88 8.19
C PRO A 185 -14.88 3.04 6.67
N GLU A 186 -14.34 4.17 6.18
CA GLU A 186 -14.17 4.44 4.75
C GLU A 186 -13.26 3.40 4.09
N PHE A 187 -12.14 3.05 4.74
CA PHE A 187 -11.24 2.02 4.23
C PHE A 187 -11.84 0.62 4.34
N THR A 188 -12.37 0.25 5.51
CA THR A 188 -12.90 -1.10 5.72
C THR A 188 -14.11 -1.39 4.83
N GLY A 189 -14.94 -0.38 4.57
CA GLY A 189 -16.08 -0.46 3.65
C GLY A 189 -15.68 -0.72 2.19
N ALA A 190 -14.46 -0.38 1.78
CA ALA A 190 -13.97 -0.66 0.42
C ALA A 190 -13.58 -2.13 0.20
N PHE A 191 -13.44 -2.92 1.27
CA PHE A 191 -13.01 -4.33 1.20
C PHE A 191 -13.96 -5.26 1.97
N PRO A 192 -15.23 -5.40 1.56
CA PRO A 192 -16.20 -6.26 2.27
C PRO A 192 -15.78 -7.73 2.33
N GLY A 193 -15.02 -8.22 1.34
CA GLY A 193 -14.45 -9.57 1.36
C GLY A 193 -13.35 -9.79 2.41
N SER A 194 -12.76 -8.73 2.95
CA SER A 194 -11.81 -8.78 4.07
C SER A 194 -12.44 -8.33 5.39
N PHE A 195 -13.50 -7.52 5.31
CA PHE A 195 -14.20 -6.93 6.43
C PHE A 195 -15.71 -7.17 6.29
N PRO A 196 -16.18 -8.42 6.45
CA PRO A 196 -17.60 -8.71 6.31
C PRO A 196 -18.39 -7.93 7.37
N PRO A 197 -19.55 -7.36 7.03
CA PRO A 197 -20.38 -6.66 8.01
C PRO A 197 -20.90 -7.63 9.08
N PRO A 198 -21.21 -7.16 10.30
CA PRO A 198 -21.69 -8.02 11.38
C PRO A 198 -23.00 -8.73 10.97
N GLU A 199 -23.05 -10.07 11.08
CA GLU A 199 -24.17 -10.89 10.60
C GLU A 199 -25.55 -10.52 11.20
N ASN A 200 -25.59 -9.83 12.34
CA ASN A 200 -26.80 -9.56 13.13
C ASN A 200 -27.33 -8.12 13.11
N LEU A 201 -26.76 -7.22 12.28
CA LEU A 201 -27.25 -5.84 12.18
C LEU A 201 -28.02 -5.62 10.86
N PRO A 202 -29.15 -4.88 10.85
CA PRO A 202 -29.77 -4.43 9.61
C PRO A 202 -28.78 -3.65 8.73
N LEU A 203 -28.86 -3.80 7.40
CA LEU A 203 -27.96 -3.15 6.41
C LEU A 203 -27.75 -1.64 6.61
N GLU A 204 -28.73 -0.96 7.21
CA GLU A 204 -28.74 0.47 7.50
C GLU A 204 -27.94 0.84 8.76
N ARG A 205 -27.82 -0.08 9.73
CA ARG A 205 -27.08 0.12 11.00
C ARG A 205 -25.67 -0.49 11.01
N GLN A 206 -25.41 -1.48 10.15
CA GLN A 206 -24.06 -1.99 9.88
C GLN A 206 -23.07 -0.91 9.43
N ARG A 207 -23.58 0.23 8.91
CA ARG A 207 -22.79 1.33 8.34
C ARG A 207 -22.41 2.43 9.34
N VAL A 208 -23.03 2.45 10.53
CA VAL A 208 -22.89 3.54 11.52
C VAL A 208 -22.32 3.02 12.84
N GLU A 209 -22.61 1.77 13.19
CA GLU A 209 -22.10 1.09 14.40
C GLU A 209 -21.09 0.01 13.99
N GLY A 210 -19.97 0.44 13.41
CA GLY A 210 -18.82 -0.44 13.26
C GLY A 210 -18.11 -0.55 14.60
N GLU A 211 -18.04 -1.74 15.19
CA GLU A 211 -17.00 -1.99 16.21
C GLU A 211 -15.67 -1.51 15.64
N ASP A 212 -14.86 -0.81 16.44
CA ASP A 212 -13.53 -0.33 16.04
C ASP A 212 -12.72 -1.51 15.48
N ARG A 213 -12.71 -1.68 14.16
CA ARG A 213 -11.94 -2.74 13.52
C ARG A 213 -10.48 -2.41 13.72
N LYS A 214 -9.74 -3.38 14.24
CA LYS A 214 -8.33 -3.20 14.56
C LYS A 214 -7.47 -4.16 13.77
N TRP A 215 -6.29 -3.68 13.47
CA TRP A 215 -5.17 -4.52 13.03
C TRP A 215 -4.01 -4.36 13.98
N ASN A 216 -3.40 -5.48 14.36
CA ASN A 216 -2.12 -5.51 15.04
C ASN A 216 -1.04 -5.83 14.01
N ILE A 217 -0.17 -4.87 13.71
CA ILE A 217 0.87 -5.01 12.68
C ILE A 217 2.24 -4.66 13.28
N GLN A 218 3.28 -5.35 12.81
CA GLN A 218 4.65 -5.05 13.18
C GLN A 218 5.06 -3.65 12.65
N MET A 219 5.52 -2.79 13.54
CA MET A 219 6.02 -1.44 13.22
C MET A 219 7.52 -1.36 13.47
N ILE A 220 8.21 -0.61 12.62
CA ILE A 220 9.58 -0.14 12.83
C ILE A 220 9.86 1.06 11.92
N HIS A 221 9.49 2.26 12.38
CA HIS A 221 9.72 3.49 11.61
C HIS A 221 9.93 4.69 12.53
N GLY A 222 10.48 5.78 11.99
CA GLY A 222 10.73 7.05 12.69
C GLY A 222 10.27 8.28 11.90
N ASP A 223 9.39 8.06 10.93
CA ASP A 223 8.88 9.06 10.00
C ASP A 223 7.34 9.00 10.02
N HIS A 224 6.68 10.08 9.62
CA HIS A 224 5.23 10.05 9.43
C HIS A 224 4.80 10.82 8.20
N VAL A 225 3.57 10.53 7.74
CA VAL A 225 2.88 11.37 6.76
C VAL A 225 1.90 12.25 7.51
N ARG A 226 2.19 13.56 7.55
CA ARG A 226 1.31 14.54 8.19
C ARG A 226 0.33 15.13 7.18
N ILE A 227 -0.97 15.05 7.47
CA ILE A 227 -2.00 15.75 6.71
C ILE A 227 -1.89 17.25 6.97
N CYS A 228 -1.61 18.05 5.94
CA CYS A 228 -1.45 19.50 6.04
C CYS A 228 -2.74 20.26 5.71
N ARG A 229 -3.60 19.66 4.87
CA ARG A 229 -4.95 20.15 4.54
C ARG A 229 -5.85 18.96 4.15
N PRO A 230 -7.18 19.14 4.04
CA PRO A 230 -8.08 18.05 3.65
C PRO A 230 -7.59 17.36 2.37
N LEU A 231 -7.52 16.02 2.42
CA LEU A 231 -7.08 15.21 1.28
C LEU A 231 -7.97 15.45 0.04
N PRO A 232 -7.45 15.26 -1.18
CA PRO A 232 -8.27 15.35 -2.39
C PRO A 232 -9.42 14.33 -2.36
N ALA A 233 -10.45 14.57 -3.16
CA ALA A 233 -11.57 13.64 -3.29
C ALA A 233 -11.09 12.18 -3.55
N ALA A 234 -11.82 11.22 -3.01
CA ALA A 234 -11.55 9.78 -3.04
C ALA A 234 -10.36 9.27 -2.20
N TRP A 235 -9.45 10.15 -1.74
CA TRP A 235 -8.41 9.72 -0.79
C TRP A 235 -8.98 9.59 0.63
N CYS A 236 -8.60 8.52 1.32
CA CYS A 236 -8.84 8.39 2.76
C CYS A 236 -7.61 7.85 3.50
N VAL A 237 -7.60 8.06 4.82
CA VAL A 237 -6.63 7.45 5.73
C VAL A 237 -7.13 6.05 6.10
N ILE A 238 -6.23 5.07 6.13
CA ILE A 238 -6.57 3.67 6.44
C ILE A 238 -6.86 3.46 7.92
N GLY A 239 -6.15 4.16 8.78
CA GLY A 239 -6.29 4.05 10.23
C GLY A 239 -5.23 4.86 10.96
N ALA A 240 -5.30 4.81 12.29
CA ALA A 240 -4.36 5.47 13.18
C ALA A 240 -3.96 4.55 14.34
N SER A 241 -2.75 4.73 14.86
CA SER A 241 -2.30 4.17 16.15
C SER A 241 -2.18 5.28 17.19
N ALA A 242 -1.73 4.95 18.40
CA ALA A 242 -1.45 5.95 19.42
C ALA A 242 -0.26 6.86 19.04
N GLU A 243 0.69 6.35 18.27
CA GLU A 243 1.93 7.03 17.88
C GLU A 243 1.85 7.73 16.52
N CYS A 244 1.03 7.23 15.59
CA CYS A 244 0.95 7.75 14.23
C CYS A 244 -0.50 7.91 13.76
N ALA A 245 -0.85 9.14 13.36
CA ALA A 245 -2.20 9.50 12.90
C ALA A 245 -2.55 8.99 11.50
N VAL A 246 -1.54 8.63 10.69
CA VAL A 246 -1.72 8.14 9.32
C VAL A 246 -0.94 6.84 9.17
N GLN A 247 -1.60 5.72 9.48
CA GLN A 247 -1.02 4.37 9.30
C GLN A 247 -1.08 3.88 7.85
N GLY A 248 -1.66 4.68 6.96
CA GLY A 248 -1.77 4.38 5.56
C GLY A 248 -2.71 5.34 4.84
N LEU A 249 -2.58 5.40 3.52
CA LEU A 249 -3.45 6.14 2.60
C LEU A 249 -4.03 5.18 1.56
N TYR A 250 -5.27 5.43 1.20
CA TYR A 250 -5.99 4.68 0.17
C TYR A 250 -6.63 5.65 -0.83
N HIS A 251 -6.39 5.39 -2.11
CA HIS A 251 -7.15 5.91 -3.23
C HIS A 251 -7.75 4.72 -3.99
N PRO A 252 -9.08 4.62 -4.09
CA PRO A 252 -9.75 3.51 -4.73
C PRO A 252 -9.22 3.20 -6.12
N ALA A 253 -9.05 1.91 -6.40
CA ALA A 253 -8.53 1.36 -7.63
C ALA A 253 -7.15 1.86 -8.10
N LYS A 254 -6.43 2.66 -7.30
CA LYS A 254 -5.20 3.35 -7.72
C LYS A 254 -4.05 3.15 -6.75
N VAL A 255 -4.25 3.48 -5.47
CA VAL A 255 -3.16 3.56 -4.49
C VAL A 255 -3.60 2.95 -3.17
N LEU A 256 -2.76 2.11 -2.59
CA LEU A 256 -2.91 1.58 -1.24
C LEU A 256 -1.56 1.65 -0.54
N THR A 257 -1.49 2.09 0.71
CA THR A 257 -0.20 2.16 1.42
C THR A 257 -0.33 1.78 2.88
N TYR A 258 0.66 1.10 3.43
CA TYR A 258 0.76 0.81 4.86
C TYR A 258 2.05 1.40 5.43
N GLN A 259 1.96 2.06 6.57
CA GLN A 259 3.12 2.52 7.33
C GLN A 259 3.79 1.33 8.06
N GLY A 260 3.00 0.33 8.46
CA GLY A 260 3.46 -0.90 9.10
C GLY A 260 3.89 -2.01 8.15
N HIS A 261 4.62 -2.97 8.70
CA HIS A 261 5.23 -4.09 8.00
C HIS A 261 4.42 -5.38 8.21
N PHE A 262 3.34 -5.55 7.45
CA PHE A 262 2.58 -6.81 7.45
C PHE A 262 3.39 -7.98 6.87
N GLU A 263 4.50 -7.69 6.18
CA GLU A 263 5.46 -8.67 5.71
C GLU A 263 6.46 -9.14 6.77
N PHE A 264 6.48 -8.50 7.95
CA PHE A 264 7.36 -8.89 9.06
C PHE A 264 6.61 -9.77 10.06
N ASP A 265 7.26 -10.85 10.46
CA ASP A 265 7.00 -11.52 11.73
C ASP A 265 7.85 -10.89 12.85
N ALA A 266 7.69 -11.38 14.08
CA ALA A 266 8.46 -10.90 15.22
C ALA A 266 9.98 -11.13 15.07
N GLU A 267 10.41 -12.18 14.36
CA GLU A 267 11.84 -12.45 14.13
C GLU A 267 12.45 -11.38 13.22
N VAL A 268 11.84 -11.13 12.06
CA VAL A 268 12.32 -10.13 11.10
C VAL A 268 12.37 -8.75 11.76
N ASN A 269 11.32 -8.37 12.48
CA ASN A 269 11.30 -7.07 13.15
C ASN A 269 12.37 -6.98 14.26
N ARG A 270 12.53 -8.02 15.09
CA ARG A 270 13.54 -8.05 16.15
C ARG A 270 14.96 -7.90 15.59
N GLU A 271 15.32 -8.70 14.60
CA GLU A 271 16.65 -8.66 13.97
C GLU A 271 16.91 -7.29 13.33
N THR A 272 15.89 -6.72 12.69
CA THR A 272 15.97 -5.38 12.10
C THR A 272 16.17 -4.31 13.17
N CYS A 273 15.40 -4.35 14.26
CA CYS A 273 15.50 -3.41 15.38
C CYS A 273 16.90 -3.42 16.01
N VAL A 274 17.47 -4.61 16.25
CA VAL A 274 18.80 -4.76 16.85
C VAL A 274 19.88 -4.23 15.92
N GLU A 275 19.86 -4.63 14.64
CA GLU A 275 20.89 -4.24 13.69
C GLU A 275 20.81 -2.75 13.35
N PHE A 276 19.62 -2.17 13.22
CA PHE A 276 19.46 -0.73 13.02
C PHE A 276 19.88 0.05 14.26
N GLY A 277 19.53 -0.42 15.46
CA GLY A 277 20.00 0.17 16.71
C GLY A 277 21.53 0.24 16.78
N ARG A 278 22.21 -0.83 16.38
CA ARG A 278 23.67 -0.87 16.30
C ARG A 278 24.25 0.08 15.24
N ARG A 279 23.70 0.08 14.02
CA ARG A 279 24.20 0.90 12.89
C ARG A 279 23.99 2.40 13.08
N GLN A 280 22.86 2.77 13.68
CA GLN A 280 22.42 4.15 13.83
C GLN A 280 22.69 4.72 15.23
N GLY A 281 23.21 3.92 16.16
CA GLY A 281 23.51 4.35 17.52
C GLY A 281 22.27 4.69 18.33
N TRP A 282 21.21 3.89 18.25
CA TRP A 282 20.02 4.08 19.08
C TRP A 282 20.30 3.76 20.55
N ASP A 283 19.54 4.37 21.46
CA ASP A 283 19.66 4.11 22.89
C ASP A 283 19.40 2.62 23.21
N ALA A 284 20.26 2.03 24.05
CA ALA A 284 20.19 0.61 24.35
C ALA A 284 18.92 0.23 25.14
N GLY A 285 18.44 1.11 26.02
CA GLY A 285 17.20 0.91 26.78
C GLY A 285 15.97 1.00 25.89
N ASP A 286 15.98 1.91 24.92
CA ASP A 286 14.95 1.99 23.88
C ASP A 286 14.91 0.72 23.02
N VAL A 287 16.06 0.23 22.55
CA VAL A 287 16.16 -1.02 21.78
C VAL A 287 15.63 -2.19 22.60
N GLU A 288 16.01 -2.32 23.88
CA GLU A 288 15.50 -3.38 24.76
C GLU A 288 13.98 -3.30 24.93
N ARG A 289 13.43 -2.09 25.14
CA ARG A 289 11.99 -1.86 25.25
C ARG A 289 11.26 -2.24 23.96
N TRP A 290 11.78 -1.83 22.80
CA TRP A 290 11.18 -2.13 21.51
C TRP A 290 11.23 -3.61 21.17
N VAL A 291 12.35 -4.28 21.44
CA VAL A 291 12.47 -5.74 21.28
C VAL A 291 11.46 -6.50 22.14
N LYS A 292 11.13 -5.99 23.34
CA LYS A 292 10.02 -6.55 24.16
C LYS A 292 8.66 -6.29 23.52
N ALA A 293 8.42 -5.09 22.97
CA ALA A 293 7.16 -4.72 22.31
C ALA A 293 6.92 -5.45 20.97
N ILE A 294 7.98 -5.91 20.29
CA ILE A 294 7.89 -6.75 19.08
C ILE A 294 7.28 -8.12 19.40
N GLY A 295 7.52 -8.63 20.61
CA GLY A 295 7.02 -9.93 21.06
C GLY A 295 7.79 -11.12 20.47
N VAL A 296 7.13 -12.28 20.47
CA VAL A 296 7.65 -13.54 19.92
C VAL A 296 6.55 -14.22 19.10
N GLY A 297 6.92 -14.85 17.99
CA GLY A 297 5.97 -15.49 17.08
C GLY A 297 4.99 -14.50 16.43
N ASP A 298 3.89 -15.03 15.92
CA ASP A 298 2.86 -14.28 15.18
C ASP A 298 1.53 -14.17 15.93
N GLU A 299 1.48 -14.57 17.20
CA GLU A 299 0.26 -14.53 17.99
C GLU A 299 -0.28 -13.09 18.09
N GLY A 300 -1.54 -12.92 17.72
CA GLY A 300 -2.23 -11.63 17.72
C GLY A 300 -1.90 -10.72 16.53
N SER A 301 -1.02 -11.12 15.61
CA SER A 301 -0.73 -10.38 14.37
C SER A 301 -1.83 -10.53 13.33
N ASP A 302 -2.22 -9.42 12.71
CA ASP A 302 -3.21 -9.37 11.62
C ASP A 302 -2.56 -9.31 10.22
N ALA A 303 -1.26 -9.67 10.13
CA ALA A 303 -0.47 -9.67 8.90
C ALA A 303 -1.14 -10.45 7.75
N VAL A 304 -1.76 -11.59 8.04
CA VAL A 304 -2.48 -12.41 7.04
C VAL A 304 -3.69 -11.67 6.48
N GLY A 305 -4.45 -10.99 7.34
CA GLY A 305 -5.61 -10.19 6.93
C GLY A 305 -5.20 -8.99 6.08
N ALA A 306 -4.14 -8.28 6.48
CA ALA A 306 -3.57 -7.19 5.71
C ALA A 306 -3.03 -7.65 4.34
N ALA A 307 -2.30 -8.77 4.28
CA ALA A 307 -1.88 -9.37 3.03
C ALA A 307 -3.07 -9.71 2.12
N GLY A 308 -4.17 -10.17 2.70
CA GLY A 308 -5.38 -10.46 1.97
C GLY A 308 -6.00 -9.22 1.32
N VAL A 309 -6.04 -8.09 2.03
CA VAL A 309 -6.48 -6.81 1.45
C VAL A 309 -5.58 -6.40 0.28
N VAL A 310 -4.26 -6.54 0.39
CA VAL A 310 -3.33 -6.21 -0.70
C VAL A 310 -3.59 -7.08 -1.94
N VAL A 311 -3.84 -8.37 -1.77
CA VAL A 311 -4.21 -9.26 -2.88
C VAL A 311 -5.53 -8.83 -3.53
N ARG A 312 -6.58 -8.57 -2.73
CA ARG A 312 -7.88 -8.09 -3.24
C ARG A 312 -7.74 -6.76 -3.98
N PHE A 313 -6.92 -5.85 -3.46
CA PHE A 313 -6.59 -4.59 -4.12
C PHE A 313 -5.94 -4.83 -5.48
N PHE A 314 -4.91 -5.66 -5.60
CA PHE A 314 -4.31 -5.96 -6.91
C PHE A 314 -5.21 -6.75 -7.85
N ALA A 315 -6.14 -7.54 -7.30
CA ALA A 315 -7.17 -8.18 -8.08
C ALA A 315 -8.29 -7.22 -8.54
N GLY A 316 -8.35 -6.01 -7.99
CA GLY A 316 -9.44 -5.07 -8.26
C GLY A 316 -10.79 -5.52 -7.72
N GLU A 317 -10.78 -6.15 -6.55
CA GLU A 317 -11.98 -6.47 -5.77
C GLU A 317 -12.32 -5.42 -4.71
N ASP A 318 -11.67 -4.24 -4.76
CA ASP A 318 -12.09 -3.13 -3.93
C ASP A 318 -13.36 -2.48 -4.50
N GLU A 319 -14.38 -2.30 -3.66
CA GLU A 319 -15.66 -1.75 -4.09
C GLU A 319 -15.59 -0.23 -4.15
N TYR A 320 -15.43 0.29 -5.37
CA TYR A 320 -15.61 1.70 -5.67
C TYR A 320 -16.38 1.86 -6.98
N GLY A 321 -17.62 2.35 -6.89
CA GLY A 321 -18.45 2.69 -8.05
C GLY A 321 -19.77 1.93 -8.26
N ASN A 322 -20.23 1.08 -7.35
CA ASN A 322 -21.59 0.50 -7.42
C ASN A 322 -22.60 1.37 -6.66
N ASP A 323 -22.93 2.57 -7.13
CA ASP A 323 -24.02 3.47 -6.65
C ASP A 323 -24.11 3.80 -5.14
N THR A 324 -23.28 3.18 -4.29
CA THR A 324 -23.36 3.25 -2.84
C THR A 324 -22.62 4.46 -2.29
N VAL A 325 -21.55 4.90 -2.95
CA VAL A 325 -20.72 6.03 -2.47
C VAL A 325 -21.35 7.40 -2.81
N ALA A 326 -22.10 7.52 -3.92
CA ALA A 326 -22.85 8.76 -4.21
C ALA A 326 -23.91 9.04 -3.13
N ALA A 327 -24.53 7.99 -2.59
CA ALA A 327 -25.44 8.08 -1.45
C ALA A 327 -24.73 8.43 -0.13
N TRP A 328 -23.41 8.18 0.00
CA TRP A 328 -22.62 8.49 1.21
C TRP A 328 -22.18 9.95 1.29
N PHE A 329 -22.00 10.63 0.15
CA PHE A 329 -21.60 12.03 0.09
C PHE A 329 -22.77 13.02 -0.10
N GLY A 330 -24.01 12.54 -0.15
CA GLY A 330 -25.19 13.41 -0.31
C GLY A 330 -25.22 14.19 -1.64
N VAL A 331 -24.41 13.80 -2.63
CA VAL A 331 -24.44 14.40 -3.96
C VAL A 331 -25.24 13.49 -4.88
N SER A 332 -26.53 13.78 -4.99
CA SER A 332 -27.36 13.27 -6.08
C SER A 332 -26.82 13.85 -7.39
N ILE A 333 -26.44 13.01 -8.35
CA ILE A 333 -25.98 13.42 -9.68
C ILE A 333 -27.14 13.85 -10.60
N ASP A 334 -28.38 13.88 -10.12
CA ASP A 334 -29.53 14.29 -10.92
C ASP A 334 -29.99 15.73 -10.64
N THR A 335 -29.17 16.75 -10.92
CA THR A 335 -29.67 18.10 -11.33
C THR A 335 -28.59 19.06 -11.87
N ILE A 336 -27.84 18.71 -12.92
CA ILE A 336 -27.21 19.73 -13.79
C ILE A 336 -27.46 19.34 -15.25
N ASP A 337 -28.72 19.31 -15.63
CA ASP A 337 -29.12 19.81 -16.95
C ASP A 337 -30.64 20.02 -16.96
N ARG A 338 -31.03 21.28 -17.21
CA ARG A 338 -32.35 21.85 -17.57
C ARG A 338 -32.83 22.98 -16.65
N ASN A 339 -32.90 24.16 -17.28
CA ASN A 339 -33.55 25.43 -16.88
C ASN A 339 -32.77 26.21 -15.81
N ASN A 340 -31.99 27.24 -16.16
CA ASN A 340 -32.42 28.51 -16.78
C ASN A 340 -31.19 29.30 -17.23
#